data_AF-A0A645GZN5-F1
#
_entry.id   AF-A0A645GZN5-F1
#
_cell.length_a   1.000
_cell.length_b   1.000
_cell.length_c   1.000
_cell.angle_alpha   90.00
_cell.angle_beta   90.00
_cell.angle_gamma   90.00
#
_symmetry.space_group_name_H-M   'P 1'
#
loop_
_entity.id
_entity.type
_entity.pdbx_description
1 polymer ?
#
loop_
_entity_poly.entity_id
_entity_poly.type
_entity_poly.pdbx_seq_one_letter_code
_entity_poly.pdbx_strand_id
1 'polypeptide(L)' 'MSGISFSFILAGALGNFIDRMRIGYVVDMLRFDFINFPIFNLADVFLTLGVSSMIIYILFFEKEEDNTSSRDIERKGN' A
#
# COMPACT_ATOMS: atom_id res chain seq x y z
N MET A 1 7.43 5.94 -7.65
CA MET A 1 6.57 6.00 -6.45
C MET A 1 5.93 4.66 -6.11
N SER A 2 5.46 3.89 -7.10
CA SER A 2 4.86 2.55 -6.93
C SER A 2 5.67 1.57 -6.07
N GLY A 3 7.00 1.52 -6.24
CA GLY A 3 7.86 0.60 -5.48
C GLY A 3 7.83 0.82 -3.96
N ILE A 4 7.75 2.07 -3.51
CA ILE A 4 7.72 2.41 -2.08
C ILE A 4 6.40 1.96 -1.45
N SER A 5 5.28 2.16 -2.14
CA SER A 5 3.96 1.68 -1.70
C SER A 5 3.95 0.16 -1.56
N PHE A 6 4.53 -0.56 -2.52
CA PHE A 6 4.64 -2.01 -2.47
C PHE A 6 5.55 -2.49 -1.32
N SER A 7 6.67 -1.81 -1.08
CA SER A 7 7.54 -2.10 0.07
C SER A 7 6.82 -1.94 1.40
N PHE A 8 5.99 -0.90 1.58
CA PHE A 8 5.21 -0.71 2.80
C PHE A 8 4.15 -1.81 2.99
N ILE A 9 3.42 -2.17 1.93
CA ILE A 9 2.45 -3.27 1.98
C ILE A 9 3.15 -4.59 2.35
N LEU A 10 4.28 -4.88 1.69
CA LEU A 10 5.04 -6.11 1.93
C LEU A 10 5.62 -6.15 3.35
N ALA A 11 6.18 -5.04 3.83
CA ALA A 11 6.74 -4.95 5.18
C ALA A 11 5.66 -5.16 6.26
N GLY A 12 4.48 -4.55 6.11
CA GLY A 12 3.36 -4.75 7.03
C GLY A 12 2.83 -6.18 7.00
N ALA A 13 2.63 -6.75 5.82
CA ALA A 13 2.20 -8.14 5.67
C ALA A 13 3.19 -9.14 6.27
N LEU A 14 4.50 -8.94 6.01
CA LEU A 14 5.56 -9.77 6.57
C LEU A 14 5.67 -9.62 8.09
N GLY A 15 5.51 -8.42 8.64
CA GLY A 15 5.51 -8.21 10.10
C GLY A 15 4.43 -9.04 10.79
N ASN A 16 3.18 -8.91 10.33
CA ASN A 16 2.06 -9.70 10.84
C ASN A 16 2.24 -11.20 10.64
N PHE A 17 2.85 -11.61 9.53
CA PHE A 17 3.14 -13.01 9.25
C PHE A 17 4.22 -13.59 10.18
N ILE A 18 5.30 -12.85 10.41
CA ILE A 18 6.40 -13.27 11.30
C ILE A 18 5.89 -13.41 12.73
N ASP A 19 5.06 -12.48 13.21
CA ASP A 19 4.45 -12.57 14.54
C ASP A 19 3.64 -13.86 14.68
N ARG A 20 2.76 -14.15 13.70
CA ARG A 20 2.00 -15.40 13.69
C ARG A 20 2.88 -16.64 13.66
N MET A 21 3.99 -16.62 12.92
CA MET A 21 4.91 -17.77 12.87
C MET A 21 5.69 -17.96 14.16
N ARG A 22 6.08 -16.88 14.84
CA ARG A 22 6.94 -16.95 16.03
C ARG A 22 6.18 -17.23 17.32
N ILE A 23 5.03 -16.57 17.50
CA ILE A 23 4.27 -16.58 18.76
C ILE A 23 2.83 -17.07 18.60
N GLY A 24 2.36 -17.32 17.37
CA GLY A 24 1.04 -17.87 17.10
C GLY A 24 -0.10 -16.85 17.04
N TYR A 25 0.17 -15.58 17.30
CA TYR A 25 -0.80 -14.48 17.26
C TYR A 25 -0.11 -13.16 16.87
N VAL A 26 -0.91 -12.13 16.57
CA VAL A 26 -0.42 -10.79 16.24
C VAL A 26 -0.38 -9.96 17.51
N VAL A 27 0.71 -9.21 17.74
CA VAL A 27 0.82 -8.34 18.93
C VAL A 27 0.19 -6.98 18.63
N ASP A 28 -0.88 -6.66 19.36
CA ASP A 28 -1.48 -5.34 19.32
C ASP A 28 -0.69 -4.39 20.24
N MET A 29 -0.19 -3.28 19.68
CA MET A 29 0.74 -2.37 20.40
C MET A 29 0.09 -1.04 20.79
N LEU A 30 -0.75 -0.48 19.92
CA LEU A 30 -1.26 0.88 20.03
C LEU A 30 -2.76 0.87 20.33
N ARG A 31 -3.12 1.37 21.51
CA ARG A 31 -4.50 1.61 21.95
C ARG A 31 -4.74 3.10 22.10
N PHE A 32 -5.83 3.60 21.54
CA PHE A 32 -6.30 4.96 21.80
C PHE A 32 -7.44 4.93 22.82
N ASP A 33 -7.29 5.65 23.94
CA ASP A 33 -8.31 5.68 25.00
C ASP A 33 -9.38 6.76 24.81
N PHE A 34 -9.14 7.71 23.90
CA PHE A 34 -10.03 8.85 23.63
C PHE A 34 -10.96 8.64 22.43
N ILE A 35 -10.72 7.59 21.62
CA ILE A 35 -11.54 7.19 20.48
C ILE A 35 -11.77 5.69 20.60
N ASN A 36 -13.00 5.21 20.34
CA ASN A 36 -13.29 3.78 20.21
C ASN A 36 -12.73 3.24 18.89
N PHE A 37 -11.41 3.19 18.78
CA PHE A 37 -10.69 2.60 17.65
C PHE A 37 -10.13 1.24 18.06
N PRO A 38 -10.18 0.21 17.19
CA PRO A 38 -9.54 -1.06 17.45
C PRO A 38 -8.05 -0.86 17.77
N ILE A 39 -7.54 -1.69 18.68
CA ILE A 39 -6.10 -1.72 18.95
C ILE A 39 -5.42 -2.20 17.68
N PHE A 40 -4.36 -1.53 17.26
CA PHE A 40 -3.64 -1.84 16.04
C PHE A 40 -2.16 -1.95 16.32
N ASN A 41 -1.43 -2.49 15.36
CA ASN A 41 0.00 -2.65 15.46
C ASN A 41 0.74 -1.84 14.39
N LEU A 42 2.07 -1.88 14.45
CA LEU A 42 2.91 -1.15 13.49
C LEU A 42 2.77 -1.71 12.05
N ALA A 43 2.48 -3.00 11.89
CA ALA A 43 2.26 -3.62 10.59
C ALA A 43 0.99 -3.09 9.90
N ASP A 44 -0.08 -2.84 10.65
CA ASP A 44 -1.32 -2.26 10.14
C ASP A 44 -1.12 -0.80 9.70
N VAL A 45 -0.22 -0.07 10.36
CA VAL A 45 0.17 1.30 9.93
C VAL A 45 0.89 1.25 8.59
N PHE A 46 1.86 0.35 8.41
CA PHE A 46 2.56 0.20 7.13
C PHE A 46 1.62 -0.24 6.00
N LEU A 47 0.71 -1.17 6.28
CA LEU A 47 -0.32 -1.57 5.32
C LEU A 47 -1.20 -0.38 4.94
N THR A 48 -1.70 0.38 5.92
CA THR A 48 -2.55 1.55 5.68
C THR A 48 -1.83 2.59 4.82
N LEU A 49 -0.59 2.97 5.17
CA LEU A 49 0.19 3.95 4.41
C LEU A 49 0.52 3.45 3.00
N GLY A 50 0.89 2.18 2.85
CA GLY A 50 1.20 1.59 1.56
C GLY A 50 0.00 1.57 0.61
N VAL A 51 -1.16 1.12 1.11
CA VAL A 51 -2.41 1.09 0.33
C VAL A 51 -2.89 2.51 0.02
N SER A 52 -2.91 3.42 0.99
CA SER A 52 -3.30 4.82 0.75
C SER A 52 -2.40 5.49 -0.30
N SER A 53 -1.08 5.30 -0.23
CA SER A 53 -0.13 5.81 -1.22
C SER A 53 -0.36 5.19 -2.60
N MET A 54 -0.69 3.90 -2.68
CA MET A 54 -1.02 3.23 -3.95
C MET A 54 -2.32 3.77 -4.56
N ILE A 55 -3.37 3.95 -3.76
CA ILE A 55 -4.64 4.52 -4.22
C ILE A 55 -4.43 5.95 -4.74
N ILE A 56 -3.68 6.78 -4.01
CA ILE A 56 -3.35 8.15 -4.44
C ILE A 56 -2.58 8.11 -5.78
N TYR A 57 -1.63 7.19 -5.92
CA TYR A 57 -0.89 7.02 -7.17
C TYR A 57 -1.82 6.70 -8.34
N ILE A 58 -2.71 5.71 -8.19
CA ILE A 58 -3.64 5.29 -9.25
C ILE A 58 -4.60 6.43 -9.62
N LEU A 59 -5.16 7.14 -8.63
CA LEU A 59 -6.16 8.17 -8.88
C LEU A 59 -5.59 9.43 -9.54
N PHE A 60 -4.33 9.79 -9.24
CA PHE A 60 -3.76 11.07 -9.68
C PHE A 60 -2.66 10.95 -10.73
N PHE A 61 -1.98 9.80 -10.84
CA PHE A 61 -0.77 9.65 -11.67
C PHE A 61 -0.89 8.61 -12.79
N GLU A 62 -1.87 7.70 -12.76
CA GLU A 62 -2.06 6.68 -13.83
C GLU A 62 -2.56 7.28 -15.16
N LYS A 63 -3.08 8.51 -15.15
CA LYS A 63 -3.76 9.13 -16.30
C LYS A 63 -2.83 9.51 -17.47
N GLU A 64 -1.52 9.47 -17.29
CA GLU A 64 -0.55 9.94 -18.30
C GLU A 64 -0.11 8.83 -19.29
N GLU A 65 -0.24 7.54 -18.97
CA GLU A 65 0.34 6.49 -19.82
C GLU A 65 -0.52 6.09 -21.03
N ASP A 66 -1.84 6.27 -20.98
CA ASP A 66 -2.74 5.86 -22.08
C ASP A 66 -2.66 6.78 -23.32
N ASN A 67 -2.28 8.05 -23.15
CA ASN A 67 -2.26 9.01 -24.27
C ASN A 67 -1.04 8.89 -25.18
N THR A 68 0.04 8.24 -24.72
CA THR A 68 1.28 8.08 -25.48
C THR A 68 1.20 6.89 -26.42
N SER A 69 0.63 5.76 -25.97
CA SER A 69 0.48 4.56 -26.81
C SER A 69 -0.45 4.76 -28.01
N SER A 70 -1.54 5.51 -27.88
CA SER A 70 -2.44 5.79 -29.02
C SER A 70 -1.79 6.70 -30.07
N ARG A 71 -0.97 7.68 -29.66
CA ARG A 71 -0.25 8.59 -30.58
C ARG A 71 0.90 7.91 -31.32
N ASP A 72 1.57 6.96 -30.66
CA ASP A 72 2.67 6.22 -31.27
C ASP A 72 2.20 5.18 -32.30
N ILE A 73 0.98 4.63 -32.12
CA ILE A 73 0.34 3.76 -33.11
C ILE A 73 -0.12 4.60 -34.32
N GLU A 74 -0.73 5.77 -34.09
CA GLU A 74 -1.19 6.67 -35.16
C GLU A 74 -0.03 7.22 -36.01
N ARG A 75 1.13 7.52 -35.41
CA ARG A 75 2.35 7.96 -36.13
C ARG A 75 3.07 6.86 -36.91
N LYS A 76 2.93 5.59 -36.51
CA LYS A 76 3.52 4.46 -37.25
C LYS A 76 2.62 3.95 -38.38
N GLY A 77 1.33 4.29 -38.34
CA GLY A 77 0.34 3.90 -39.34
C GLY A 77 0.17 4.88 -40.51
N ASN A 78 0.88 6.01 -40.50
CA ASN A 78 0.82 7.06 -41.54
C ASN A 78 2.18 7.25 -42.22
#